data_AF-A0A377LU63-F1
#
_entry.id   AF-A0A377LU63-F1
#
_cell.length_a   1.000
_cell.length_b   1.000
_cell.length_c   1.000
_cell.angle_alpha   90.00
_cell.angle_beta   90.00
_cell.angle_gamma   90.00
#
_symmetry.space_group_name_H-M   'P 1'
#
loop_
_entity.id
_entity.type
_entity.pdbx_description
1 polymer ?
#
loop_
_entity_poly.entity_id
_entity_poly.type
_entity_poly.pdbx_seq_one_letter_code
_entity_poly.pdbx_strand_id
1 'polypeptide(L)'
;MEYTYSKSTIEQLMRQHCPNLPLLIARPSIVVGHTRHGCTPSSSIFWVFSMGLMLQKFMCSMEDKIDVVPVDYCADALLMLLNSTAQPGEVVHISAGEENSVRFADIDNAMAQALEKAPVGDKYAQVSYETLVRMRRELKDIFGPCNERLMLRAMRLYGAFATLNVRFSNDKLLSMGMPKPPRFTDYIARCVQTTRGLSIPEQMAVDFK
;
A
#
# COMPACT_ATOMS: atom_id res chain seq x y z
N MET A 1 -2.47 -11.38 -11.18
CA MET A 1 -3.21 -12.05 -10.09
C MET A 1 -4.69 -12.06 -10.43
N GLU A 2 -5.43 -13.08 -10.00
CA GLU A 2 -6.88 -13.22 -10.23
C GLU A 2 -7.67 -11.97 -9.78
N TYR A 3 -7.25 -11.34 -8.67
CA TYR A 3 -7.81 -10.09 -8.16
C TYR A 3 -7.77 -8.94 -9.19
N THR A 4 -6.61 -8.62 -9.76
CA THR A 4 -6.47 -7.51 -10.72
C THR A 4 -7.19 -7.81 -12.03
N TYR A 5 -7.20 -9.09 -12.44
CA TYR A 5 -7.94 -9.55 -13.60
C TYR A 5 -9.45 -9.37 -13.43
N SER A 6 -10.01 -9.77 -12.28
CA SER A 6 -11.44 -9.60 -11.99
C SER A 6 -11.88 -8.13 -12.05
N LYS A 7 -11.03 -7.20 -11.56
CA LYS A 7 -11.25 -5.75 -11.62
C LYS A 7 -11.25 -5.22 -13.05
N SER A 8 -10.27 -5.60 -13.88
CA SER A 8 -10.28 -5.19 -15.29
C SER A 8 -11.46 -5.74 -16.07
N THR A 9 -11.89 -6.97 -15.75
CA THR A 9 -13.04 -7.60 -16.40
C THR A 9 -14.33 -6.85 -16.09
N ILE A 10 -14.58 -6.47 -14.84
CA ILE A 10 -15.82 -5.71 -14.52
C ILE A 10 -15.81 -4.33 -15.18
N GLU A 11 -14.69 -3.63 -15.24
CA GLU A 11 -14.59 -2.35 -15.94
C GLU A 11 -14.94 -2.48 -17.43
N GLN A 12 -14.45 -3.55 -18.08
CA GLN A 12 -14.79 -3.86 -19.47
C GLN A 12 -16.28 -4.20 -19.63
N LEU A 13 -16.82 -5.06 -18.74
CA LEU A 13 -18.21 -5.48 -18.79
C LEU A 13 -19.17 -4.31 -18.57
N MET A 14 -18.86 -3.38 -17.66
CA MET A 14 -19.67 -2.18 -17.44
C MET A 14 -19.74 -1.30 -18.70
N ARG A 15 -18.63 -1.12 -19.42
CA ARG A 15 -18.63 -0.38 -20.69
C ARG A 15 -19.47 -1.07 -21.76
N GLN A 16 -19.43 -2.40 -21.81
CA GLN A 16 -20.16 -3.18 -22.82
C GLN A 16 -21.66 -3.28 -22.53
N HIS A 17 -22.04 -3.52 -21.28
CA HIS A 17 -23.43 -3.84 -20.90
C HIS A 17 -24.19 -2.64 -20.34
N CYS A 18 -23.50 -1.55 -20.00
CA CYS A 18 -24.11 -0.32 -19.49
C CYS A 18 -23.65 0.92 -20.29
N PRO A 19 -23.82 0.96 -21.62
CA PRO A 19 -23.25 2.02 -22.47
C PRO A 19 -23.82 3.42 -22.17
N ASN A 20 -25.02 3.49 -21.59
CA ASN A 20 -25.67 4.76 -21.23
C ASN A 20 -25.39 5.21 -19.79
N LEU A 21 -24.65 4.41 -19.00
CA LEU A 21 -24.22 4.83 -17.67
C LEU A 21 -23.16 5.92 -17.84
N PRO A 22 -23.27 7.10 -17.21
CA PRO A 22 -22.23 8.13 -17.20
C PRO A 22 -21.06 7.67 -16.30
N LEU A 23 -20.40 6.60 -16.72
CA LEU A 23 -19.42 5.86 -15.94
C LEU A 23 -18.14 6.66 -15.83
N LEU A 24 -17.63 6.84 -14.61
CA LEU A 24 -16.27 7.31 -14.36
C LEU A 24 -15.56 6.27 -13.50
N ILE A 25 -14.38 5.84 -13.93
CA ILE A 25 -13.61 4.80 -13.24
C ILE A 25 -12.46 5.46 -12.48
N ALA A 26 -12.62 5.58 -11.16
CA ALA A 26 -11.53 5.94 -10.28
C ALA A 26 -10.67 4.70 -9.97
N ARG A 27 -9.35 4.82 -10.13
CA ARG A 27 -8.39 3.75 -9.82
C ARG A 27 -7.39 4.23 -8.76
N PRO A 28 -7.71 4.08 -7.48
CA PRO A 28 -6.74 4.27 -6.42
C PRO A 28 -5.55 3.32 -6.58
N SER A 29 -4.35 3.82 -6.28
CA SER A 29 -3.19 2.97 -6.01
C SER A 29 -3.32 2.34 -4.62
N ILE A 30 -2.22 2.14 -3.89
CA ILE A 30 -2.27 1.52 -2.56
C ILE A 30 -2.73 2.58 -1.55
N VAL A 31 -3.88 2.35 -0.91
CA VAL A 31 -4.42 3.27 0.10
C VAL A 31 -3.94 2.85 1.49
N VAL A 32 -3.20 3.73 2.17
CA VAL A 32 -2.63 3.45 3.49
C VAL A 32 -2.81 4.61 4.44
N GLY A 33 -3.50 4.36 5.56
CA GLY A 33 -3.62 5.31 6.65
C GLY A 33 -4.32 6.62 6.28
N HIS A 34 -4.39 7.51 7.26
CA HIS A 34 -4.93 8.84 7.14
C HIS A 34 -3.88 9.85 7.62
N THR A 35 -3.73 10.98 6.92
CA THR A 35 -2.76 12.02 7.27
C THR A 35 -2.86 12.54 8.72
N ARG A 36 -4.08 12.58 9.29
CA ARG A 36 -4.37 13.08 10.65
C ARG A 36 -4.71 11.97 11.64
N HIS A 37 -5.40 10.92 11.17
CA HIS A 37 -5.91 9.86 12.05
C HIS A 37 -5.05 8.58 12.05
N GLY A 38 -4.02 8.50 11.21
CA GLY A 38 -3.10 7.37 11.19
C GLY A 38 -3.75 6.10 10.67
N CYS A 39 -3.36 4.96 11.25
CA CYS A 39 -3.89 3.64 10.93
C CYS A 39 -4.62 3.03 12.12
N THR A 40 -5.65 2.23 11.83
CA THR A 40 -6.25 1.25 12.73
C THR A 40 -6.02 -0.15 12.18
N PRO A 41 -6.14 -1.23 13.00
CA PRO A 41 -6.28 -2.59 12.47
C PRO A 41 -7.37 -2.62 11.42
N SER A 42 -6.96 -2.84 10.18
CA SER A 42 -7.80 -2.80 8.99
C SER A 42 -7.12 -3.65 7.93
N SER A 43 -7.76 -3.91 6.79
CA SER A 43 -7.11 -4.57 5.66
C SER A 43 -6.07 -3.66 4.97
N SER A 44 -5.57 -2.65 5.70
CA SER A 44 -4.53 -1.76 5.26
C SER A 44 -3.20 -2.51 5.29
N ILE A 45 -2.40 -2.30 4.24
CA ILE A 45 -1.07 -2.89 4.10
C ILE A 45 -0.03 -2.26 5.06
N PHE A 46 -0.41 -1.31 5.93
CA PHE A 46 0.54 -0.62 6.83
C PHE A 46 1.42 -1.59 7.64
N TRP A 47 0.81 -2.64 8.18
CA TRP A 47 1.50 -3.64 8.98
C TRP A 47 2.57 -4.40 8.18
N VAL A 48 2.44 -4.50 6.86
CA VAL A 48 3.40 -5.21 5.99
C VAL A 48 4.73 -4.47 5.94
N PHE A 49 4.73 -3.13 5.96
CA PHE A 49 5.98 -2.36 6.08
C PHE A 49 6.68 -2.67 7.40
N SER A 50 5.92 -2.65 8.51
CA SER A 50 6.45 -3.00 9.83
C SER A 50 6.99 -4.43 9.86
N MET A 51 6.25 -5.39 9.30
CA MET A 51 6.65 -6.79 9.20
C MET A 51 7.95 -6.96 8.39
N GLY A 52 8.06 -6.32 7.22
CA GLY A 52 9.24 -6.40 6.36
C GLY A 52 10.50 -5.84 7.05
N LEU A 53 10.38 -4.71 7.75
CA LEU A 53 11.48 -4.09 8.49
C LEU A 53 11.88 -4.90 9.73
N MET A 54 10.90 -5.44 10.47
CA MET A 54 11.16 -6.35 11.60
C MET A 54 11.88 -7.64 11.15
N LEU A 55 11.49 -8.18 10.00
CA LEU A 55 12.13 -9.35 9.40
C LEU A 55 13.52 -9.05 8.83
N GLN A 56 13.79 -7.78 8.50
CA GLN A 56 14.97 -7.29 7.80
C GLN A 56 15.19 -8.00 6.44
N LYS A 57 14.16 -8.67 5.92
CA LYS A 57 14.21 -9.43 4.68
C LYS A 57 12.85 -9.41 4.00
N PHE A 58 12.80 -9.07 2.73
CA PHE A 58 11.56 -9.16 1.95
C PHE A 58 11.86 -9.30 0.45
N MET A 59 10.82 -9.41 -0.38
CA MET A 59 10.98 -9.71 -1.81
C MET A 59 11.36 -8.49 -2.67
N CYS A 60 11.15 -7.26 -2.18
CA CYS A 60 11.54 -6.03 -2.85
C CYS A 60 12.92 -5.52 -2.40
N SER A 61 13.55 -4.69 -3.23
CA SER A 61 14.76 -3.94 -2.90
C SER A 61 14.42 -2.67 -2.10
N MET A 62 15.38 -2.17 -1.32
CA MET A 62 15.28 -0.86 -0.67
C MET A 62 15.20 0.30 -1.67
N GLU A 63 15.69 0.12 -2.89
CA GLU A 63 15.61 1.10 -3.97
C GLU A 63 14.31 1.03 -4.78
N ASP A 64 13.51 -0.03 -4.61
CA ASP A 64 12.20 -0.11 -5.26
C ASP A 64 11.27 0.97 -4.69
N LYS A 65 10.39 1.50 -5.55
CA LYS A 65 9.39 2.50 -5.16
C LYS A 65 8.03 1.85 -4.97
N ILE A 66 7.22 2.46 -4.11
CA ILE A 66 5.83 2.09 -3.90
C ILE A 66 4.92 3.31 -4.02
N ASP A 67 3.80 3.13 -4.72
CA ASP A 67 2.80 4.16 -4.97
C ASP A 67 1.69 4.04 -3.92
N VAL A 68 1.73 4.95 -2.94
CA VAL A 68 0.85 4.97 -1.77
C VAL A 68 0.20 6.34 -1.61
N VAL A 69 -1.10 6.35 -1.40
CA VAL A 69 -1.88 7.55 -1.05
C VAL A 69 -2.62 7.36 0.28
N PRO A 70 -2.85 8.42 1.06
CA PRO A 70 -3.68 8.31 2.25
C PRO A 70 -5.17 8.27 1.88
N VAL A 71 -5.98 7.71 2.78
CA VAL A 71 -7.42 7.54 2.58
C VAL A 71 -8.15 8.86 2.46
N ASP A 72 -7.72 9.91 3.17
CA ASP A 72 -8.33 11.24 3.08
C ASP A 72 -8.09 11.89 1.72
N TYR A 73 -6.87 11.79 1.17
CA TYR A 73 -6.60 12.23 -0.19
C TYR A 73 -7.44 11.45 -1.21
N CYS A 74 -7.58 10.13 -1.02
CA CYS A 74 -8.40 9.31 -1.90
C CYS A 74 -9.88 9.70 -1.84
N ALA A 75 -10.40 10.00 -0.65
CA ALA A 75 -11.77 10.46 -0.47
C ALA A 75 -12.01 11.84 -1.13
N ASP A 76 -11.10 12.79 -0.92
CA ASP A 76 -11.17 14.12 -1.53
C ASP A 76 -11.13 14.04 -3.06
N ALA A 77 -10.26 13.18 -3.61
CA ALA A 77 -10.19 12.94 -5.05
C ALA A 77 -11.50 12.34 -5.59
N LEU A 78 -12.09 11.36 -4.89
CA LEU A 78 -13.39 10.79 -5.29
C LEU A 78 -14.51 11.84 -5.27
N LEU A 79 -14.56 12.70 -4.25
CA LEU A 79 -15.53 13.80 -4.16
C LEU A 79 -15.34 14.83 -5.27
N MET A 80 -14.09 15.18 -5.61
CA MET A 80 -13.78 16.07 -6.72
C MET A 80 -14.25 15.47 -8.06
N LEU A 81 -14.03 14.17 -8.27
CA LEU A 81 -14.40 13.47 -9.50
C LEU A 81 -15.91 13.49 -9.75
N LEU A 82 -16.75 13.49 -8.70
CA LEU A 82 -18.21 13.59 -8.84
C LEU A 82 -18.68 14.88 -9.52
N ASN A 83 -17.90 15.97 -9.41
CA ASN A 83 -18.21 17.27 -9.99
C ASN A 83 -17.25 17.63 -11.14
N SER A 84 -16.44 16.67 -11.61
CA SER A 84 -15.44 16.91 -12.64
C SER A 84 -16.04 16.96 -14.05
N THR A 85 -15.27 17.49 -14.99
CA THR A 85 -15.62 17.50 -16.43
C THR A 85 -15.11 16.24 -17.16
N ALA A 86 -14.82 15.16 -16.43
CA ALA A 86 -14.32 13.91 -17.01
C ALA A 86 -15.38 13.30 -17.95
N GLN A 87 -14.95 12.79 -19.11
CA GLN A 87 -15.87 12.19 -20.06
C GLN A 87 -16.36 10.82 -19.58
N PRO A 88 -17.58 10.41 -19.95
CA PRO A 88 -18.06 9.05 -19.70
C PRO A 88 -17.09 7.99 -20.24
N GLY A 89 -16.84 6.97 -19.44
CA GLY A 89 -15.93 5.87 -19.70
C GLY A 89 -14.47 6.15 -19.30
N GLU A 90 -14.12 7.37 -18.90
CA GLU A 90 -12.76 7.71 -18.53
C GLU A 90 -12.26 6.95 -17.29
N VAL A 91 -10.95 6.71 -17.29
CA VAL A 91 -10.21 6.20 -16.13
C VAL A 91 -9.35 7.32 -15.58
N VAL A 92 -9.41 7.51 -14.26
CA VAL A 92 -8.58 8.47 -13.52
C VAL A 92 -7.86 7.73 -12.40
N HIS A 93 -6.52 7.76 -12.41
CA HIS A 93 -5.74 7.20 -11.32
C HIS A 93 -5.71 8.16 -10.13
N ILE A 94 -5.90 7.62 -8.94
CA ILE A 94 -5.71 8.33 -7.67
C ILE A 94 -4.45 7.73 -7.05
N SER A 95 -3.32 8.31 -7.39
CA SER A 95 -2.00 7.77 -7.08
C SER A 95 -1.02 8.85 -6.64
N ALA A 96 0.08 8.43 -6.01
CA ALA A 96 1.18 9.29 -5.64
C ALA A 96 1.90 9.84 -6.89
N GLY A 97 1.86 9.10 -8.00
CA GLY A 97 2.57 9.49 -9.22
C GLY A 97 4.06 9.25 -9.12
N GLU A 98 4.79 9.53 -10.19
CA GLU A 98 6.24 9.33 -10.23
C GLU A 98 6.98 10.17 -9.18
N GLU A 99 6.49 11.40 -8.97
CA GLU A 99 7.11 12.39 -8.08
C GLU A 99 7.00 12.00 -6.60
N ASN A 100 5.82 11.57 -6.14
CA ASN A 100 5.57 11.34 -4.72
C ASN A 100 5.54 9.86 -4.30
N SER A 101 5.78 8.93 -5.24
CA SER A 101 6.08 7.54 -4.91
C SER A 101 7.43 7.45 -4.19
N VAL A 102 7.46 6.75 -3.06
CA VAL A 102 8.63 6.73 -2.15
C VAL A 102 9.37 5.41 -2.25
N ARG A 103 10.68 5.41 -1.98
CA ARG A 103 11.47 4.17 -1.91
C ARG A 103 11.26 3.47 -0.58
N PHE A 104 11.45 2.15 -0.55
CA PHE A 104 11.44 1.41 0.71
C PHE A 104 12.53 1.89 1.68
N ALA A 105 13.68 2.37 1.19
CA ALA A 105 14.72 3.02 2.02
C ALA A 105 14.20 4.28 2.73
N ASP A 106 13.39 5.09 2.05
CA ASP A 106 12.83 6.32 2.62
C ASP A 106 11.76 5.97 3.68
N ILE A 107 11.00 4.88 3.45
CA ILE A 107 10.05 4.31 4.42
C ILE A 107 10.78 3.80 5.67
N ASP A 108 11.87 3.04 5.51
CA ASP A 108 12.69 2.54 6.63
C ASP A 108 13.18 3.70 7.51
N ASN A 109 13.77 4.73 6.90
CA ASN A 109 14.24 5.92 7.61
C ASN A 109 13.11 6.63 8.36
N ALA A 110 11.96 6.85 7.72
CA ALA A 110 10.85 7.56 8.34
C ALA A 110 10.17 6.74 9.45
N MET A 111 10.05 5.42 9.28
CA MET A 111 9.60 4.49 10.32
C MET A 111 10.56 4.49 11.52
N ALA A 112 11.86 4.40 11.26
CA ALA A 112 12.89 4.39 12.29
C ALA A 112 12.90 5.68 13.11
N GLN A 113 12.79 6.83 12.43
CA GLN A 113 12.63 8.13 13.08
C GLN A 113 11.39 8.17 13.98
N ALA A 114 10.23 7.74 13.47
CA ALA A 114 8.98 7.73 14.25
C ALA A 114 9.01 6.74 15.44
N LEU A 115 9.80 5.67 15.35
CA LEU A 115 10.00 4.68 16.40
C LEU A 115 11.14 5.00 17.35
N GLU A 116 11.89 6.10 17.12
CA GLU A 116 13.11 6.47 17.84
C GLU A 116 14.16 5.33 17.84
N LYS A 117 14.38 4.74 16.67
CA LYS A 117 15.32 3.63 16.45
C LYS A 117 16.24 3.92 15.26
N ALA A 118 17.33 3.15 15.15
CA ALA A 118 18.13 3.14 13.93
C ALA A 118 17.37 2.46 12.78
N PRO A 119 17.49 2.95 11.54
CA PRO A 119 16.96 2.27 10.36
C PRO A 119 17.59 0.89 10.19
N VAL A 120 16.90 0.01 9.46
CA VAL A 120 17.44 -1.30 9.10
C VAL A 120 18.64 -1.13 8.18
N GLY A 121 18.54 -0.25 7.17
CA GLY A 121 19.63 0.09 6.26
C GLY A 121 20.31 -1.14 5.66
N ASP A 122 21.63 -1.19 5.74
CA ASP A 122 22.47 -2.26 5.17
C ASP A 122 22.20 -3.67 5.73
N LYS A 123 21.44 -3.79 6.83
CA LYS A 123 21.02 -5.09 7.36
C LYS A 123 19.89 -5.72 6.55
N TYR A 124 19.22 -4.93 5.71
CA TYR A 124 18.11 -5.41 4.91
C TYR A 124 18.61 -6.29 3.76
N ALA A 125 17.97 -7.45 3.56
CA ALA A 125 18.26 -8.31 2.42
C ALA A 125 17.01 -8.54 1.55
N GLN A 126 17.15 -8.30 0.25
CA GLN A 126 16.16 -8.76 -0.72
C GLN A 126 16.28 -10.29 -0.88
N VAL A 127 15.18 -11.01 -0.70
CA VAL A 127 15.14 -12.48 -0.69
C VAL A 127 13.97 -13.05 -1.50
N SER A 128 14.10 -14.30 -1.97
CA SER A 128 13.00 -15.00 -2.64
C SER A 128 11.92 -15.47 -1.65
N TYR A 129 10.73 -15.79 -2.17
CA TYR A 129 9.67 -16.36 -1.35
C TYR A 129 10.06 -17.70 -0.70
N GLU A 130 10.84 -18.54 -1.40
CA GLU A 130 11.36 -19.81 -0.88
C GLU A 130 12.24 -19.60 0.35
N THR A 131 13.00 -18.49 0.38
CA THR A 131 13.81 -18.11 1.54
C THR A 131 12.91 -17.76 2.74
N LEU A 132 11.83 -17.00 2.52
CA LEU A 132 10.85 -16.69 3.56
C LEU A 132 10.18 -17.97 4.10
N VAL A 133 9.86 -18.94 3.23
CA VAL A 133 9.31 -20.24 3.64
C VAL A 133 10.30 -21.03 4.50
N ARG A 134 11.61 -20.98 4.21
CA ARG A 134 12.63 -21.65 5.04
C ARG A 134 12.72 -21.06 6.45
N MET A 135 12.45 -19.76 6.59
CA MET A 135 12.45 -19.04 7.88
C MET A 135 11.14 -19.19 8.68
N ARG A 136 10.19 -20.00 8.20
CA ARG A 136 8.85 -20.17 8.81
C ARG A 136 8.88 -20.31 10.34
N ARG A 137 9.81 -21.10 10.88
CA ARG A 137 9.87 -21.42 12.32
C ARG A 137 10.38 -20.26 13.17
N GLU A 138 11.13 -19.33 12.57
CA GLU A 138 11.68 -18.14 13.22
C GLU A 138 10.64 -17.01 13.31
N LEU A 139 9.57 -17.06 12.49
CA LEU A 139 8.57 -16.00 12.43
C LEU A 139 7.91 -15.71 13.79
N LYS A 140 7.68 -16.75 14.60
CA LYS A 140 7.12 -16.61 15.94
C LYS A 140 8.08 -15.93 16.92
N ASP A 141 9.38 -16.08 16.71
CA ASP A 141 10.41 -15.48 17.56
C ASP A 141 10.59 -13.99 17.21
N ILE A 142 10.28 -13.62 15.96
CA ILE A 142 10.34 -12.25 15.45
C ILE A 142 9.04 -11.46 15.75
N PHE A 143 7.88 -12.05 15.45
CA PHE A 143 6.59 -11.35 15.51
C PHE A 143 5.76 -11.68 16.76
N GLY A 144 6.22 -12.62 17.59
CA GLY A 144 5.43 -13.20 18.68
C GLY A 144 4.47 -14.31 18.20
N PRO A 145 3.57 -14.78 19.08
CA PRO A 145 2.60 -15.82 18.75
C PRO A 145 1.78 -15.44 17.51
N CYS A 146 1.95 -16.19 16.42
CA CYS A 146 1.33 -15.88 15.14
C CYS A 146 0.97 -17.15 14.36
N ASN A 147 0.06 -17.04 13.40
CA ASN A 147 -0.24 -18.13 12.47
C ASN A 147 0.77 -18.08 11.30
N GLU A 148 1.83 -18.88 11.38
CA GLU A 148 2.91 -18.91 10.39
C GLU A 148 2.43 -19.12 8.94
N ARG A 149 1.39 -19.94 8.73
CA ARG A 149 0.83 -20.19 7.38
C ARG A 149 0.16 -18.94 6.84
N LEU A 150 -0.58 -18.23 7.69
CA LEU A 150 -1.22 -16.97 7.35
C LEU A 150 -0.17 -15.90 7.03
N MET A 151 0.88 -15.80 7.85
CA MET A 151 2.01 -14.89 7.62
C MET A 151 2.66 -15.15 6.26
N LEU A 152 2.99 -16.41 5.94
CA LEU A 152 3.58 -16.76 4.64
C LEU A 152 2.64 -16.46 3.47
N ARG A 153 1.33 -16.72 3.62
CA ARG A 153 0.33 -16.37 2.59
C ARG A 153 0.32 -14.87 2.33
N ALA A 154 0.37 -14.07 3.40
CA ALA A 154 0.41 -12.62 3.31
C ALA A 154 1.72 -12.12 2.68
N MET A 155 2.87 -12.63 3.14
CA MET A 155 4.19 -12.33 2.56
C MET A 155 4.22 -12.64 1.06
N ARG A 156 3.64 -13.78 0.63
CA ARG A 156 3.54 -14.12 -0.79
C ARG A 156 2.71 -13.10 -1.56
N LEU A 157 1.53 -12.75 -1.05
CA LEU A 157 0.60 -11.83 -1.70
C LEU A 157 1.21 -10.44 -1.86
N TYR A 158 1.68 -9.86 -0.76
CA TYR A 158 2.23 -8.51 -0.76
C TYR A 158 3.62 -8.45 -1.39
N GLY A 159 4.43 -9.49 -1.21
CA GLY A 159 5.72 -9.61 -1.89
C GLY A 159 5.57 -9.62 -3.41
N ALA A 160 4.59 -10.36 -3.94
CA ALA A 160 4.29 -10.37 -5.37
C ALA A 160 3.88 -9.00 -5.91
N PHE A 161 3.17 -8.18 -5.12
CA PHE A 161 2.84 -6.80 -5.51
C PHE A 161 4.05 -5.87 -5.39
N ALA A 162 4.84 -5.99 -4.33
CA ALA A 162 6.02 -5.16 -4.10
C ALA A 162 7.06 -5.34 -5.22
N THR A 163 7.25 -6.57 -5.71
CA THR A 163 8.17 -6.85 -6.83
C THR A 163 7.72 -6.28 -8.18
N LEU A 164 6.48 -5.80 -8.32
CA LEU A 164 6.05 -5.18 -9.57
C LEU A 164 6.71 -3.80 -9.77
N ASN A 165 7.06 -3.10 -8.68
CA ASN A 165 7.63 -1.74 -8.72
C ASN A 165 6.85 -0.79 -9.66
N VAL A 166 5.52 -0.96 -9.68
CA VAL A 166 4.60 -0.21 -10.54
C VAL A 166 4.20 1.09 -9.87
N ARG A 167 4.19 2.15 -10.67
CA ARG A 167 3.71 3.49 -10.33
C ARG A 167 2.65 3.90 -11.35
N PHE A 168 1.70 4.71 -10.93
CA PHE A 168 0.61 5.15 -11.82
C PHE A 168 0.68 6.66 -12.02
N SER A 169 0.64 7.14 -13.26
CA SER A 169 0.54 8.58 -13.53
C SER A 169 -0.77 9.14 -12.97
N ASN A 170 -0.66 10.25 -12.23
CA ASN A 170 -1.76 11.05 -11.71
C ASN A 170 -1.94 12.37 -12.49
N ASP A 171 -1.26 12.57 -13.61
CA ASP A 171 -1.27 13.83 -14.38
C ASP A 171 -2.69 14.28 -14.71
N LYS A 172 -3.56 13.33 -15.07
CA LYS A 172 -4.98 13.61 -15.34
C LYS A 172 -5.69 14.19 -14.11
N LEU A 173 -5.55 13.55 -12.95
CA LEU A 173 -6.20 14.00 -11.72
C LEU A 173 -5.68 15.39 -11.30
N LEU A 174 -4.37 15.63 -11.44
CA LEU A 174 -3.75 16.93 -11.16
C LEU A 174 -4.22 18.01 -12.15
N SER A 175 -4.36 17.68 -13.43
CA SER A 175 -4.86 18.60 -14.45
C SER A 175 -6.31 19.05 -14.21
N MET A 176 -7.08 18.26 -13.46
CA MET A 176 -8.45 18.60 -13.02
C MET A 176 -8.48 19.52 -11.78
N GLY A 177 -7.32 19.90 -11.23
CA GLY A 177 -7.21 20.81 -10.08
C GLY A 177 -7.02 20.12 -8.73
N MET A 178 -6.86 18.79 -8.69
CA MET A 178 -6.49 18.10 -7.45
C MET A 178 -5.10 18.55 -7.01
N PRO A 179 -4.87 18.90 -5.73
CA PRO A 179 -3.52 19.16 -5.22
C PRO A 179 -2.66 17.90 -5.33
N LYS A 180 -1.33 18.08 -5.29
CA LYS A 180 -0.42 16.94 -5.23
C LYS A 180 -0.68 16.11 -3.96
N PRO A 181 -0.66 14.77 -4.05
CA PRO A 181 -0.82 13.91 -2.87
C PRO A 181 0.36 14.09 -1.92
N PRO A 182 0.16 14.01 -0.60
CA PRO A 182 1.29 13.91 0.34
C PRO A 182 2.06 12.61 0.08
N ARG A 183 3.38 12.62 0.32
CA ARG A 183 4.17 11.39 0.24
C ARG A 183 3.84 10.53 1.45
N PHE A 184 3.96 9.21 1.30
CA PHE A 184 3.70 8.30 2.42
C PHE A 184 4.58 8.61 3.64
N THR A 185 5.84 8.97 3.41
CA THR A 185 6.79 9.36 4.46
C THR A 185 6.41 10.66 5.19
N ASP A 186 5.57 11.52 4.62
CA ASP A 186 5.15 12.78 5.25
C ASP A 186 4.13 12.54 6.38
N TYR A 187 3.40 11.42 6.39
CA TYR A 187 2.40 11.11 7.42
C TYR A 187 2.59 9.76 8.13
N ILE A 188 3.64 9.01 7.78
CA ILE A 188 3.92 7.69 8.35
C ILE A 188 4.08 7.71 9.88
N ALA A 189 4.63 8.79 10.44
CA ALA A 189 4.79 8.95 11.88
C ALA A 189 3.45 8.88 12.62
N ARG A 190 2.37 9.40 12.01
CA ARG A 190 1.04 9.30 12.58
C ARG A 190 0.51 7.86 12.55
N CYS A 191 0.76 7.13 11.47
CA CYS A 191 0.41 5.71 11.37
C CYS A 191 1.15 4.86 12.42
N VAL A 192 2.44 5.12 12.63
CA VAL A 192 3.25 4.50 13.70
C VAL A 192 2.67 4.83 15.07
N GLN A 193 2.35 6.10 15.33
CA GLN A 193 1.81 6.54 16.61
C GLN A 193 0.50 5.84 16.97
N THR A 194 -0.44 5.72 16.02
CA THR A 194 -1.77 5.16 16.29
C THR A 194 -1.81 3.63 16.32
N THR A 195 -0.77 2.97 15.80
CA THR A 195 -0.61 1.51 15.87
C THR A 195 0.40 1.08 16.94
N ARG A 196 0.94 2.03 17.71
CA ARG A 196 1.93 1.76 18.76
C ARG A 196 1.35 0.78 19.78
N GLY A 197 2.13 -0.26 20.09
CA GLY A 197 1.73 -1.30 21.04
C GLY A 197 0.91 -2.44 20.43
N LEU A 198 0.48 -2.33 19.17
CA LEU A 198 -0.19 -3.43 18.48
C LEU A 198 0.84 -4.35 17.80
N SER A 199 0.72 -5.63 18.04
CA SER A 199 1.51 -6.67 17.36
C SER A 199 1.12 -6.81 15.89
N ILE A 200 2.00 -7.40 15.07
CA ILE A 200 1.69 -7.69 13.66
C ILE A 200 0.41 -8.56 13.52
N PRO A 201 0.22 -9.64 14.31
CA PRO A 201 -1.02 -10.42 14.30
C PRO A 201 -2.29 -9.60 14.61
N GLU A 202 -2.23 -8.65 15.55
CA GLU A 202 -3.37 -7.79 15.88
C GLU A 202 -3.71 -6.82 14.75
N GLN A 203 -2.68 -6.24 14.12
CA GLN A 203 -2.88 -5.32 13.00
C GLN A 203 -3.45 -6.04 11.76
N MET A 204 -3.06 -7.29 11.52
CA MET A 204 -3.55 -8.10 10.41
C MET A 204 -4.86 -8.84 10.72
N ALA A 205 -5.48 -8.63 11.88
CA ALA A 205 -6.60 -9.46 12.35
C ALA A 205 -7.84 -9.46 11.44
N VAL A 206 -7.93 -8.53 10.48
CA VAL A 206 -9.01 -8.49 9.48
C VAL A 206 -8.57 -8.96 8.09
N ASP A 207 -7.27 -9.16 7.87
CA ASP A 207 -6.77 -9.72 6.62
C ASP A 207 -7.04 -11.23 6.56
N PHE A 208 -7.48 -11.69 5.39
CA PHE A 208 -7.81 -13.10 5.10
C PHE A 208 -8.93 -13.71 5.99
N LYS A 209 -9.82 -12.87 6.53
CA LYS A 209 -11.12 -13.30 7.05
C LYS A 209 -12.04 -13.81 5.95
#